data_AF-A0A2V2U3Q8-F1
#
_entry.id   AF-A0A2V2U3Q8-F1
#
_cell.length_a   1.000
_cell.length_b   1.000
_cell.length_c   1.000
_cell.angle_alpha   90.00
_cell.angle_beta   90.00
_cell.angle_gamma   90.00
#
_symmetry.space_group_name_H-M   'P 1'
#
loop_
_entity.id
_entity.type
_entity.pdbx_description
1 polymer ?
#
loop_
_entity_poly.entity_id
_entity_poly.type
_entity_poly.pdbx_seq_one_letter_code
_entity_poly.pdbx_strand_id
1 'polypeptide(L)'
;MVCKGICVRHKAIKPVATGRYSIGQKRCQMCEIFLKWDGLWCPCCGYRLRTRPRNLKYRAKLMATKKIEKAKLSAVYESPSIHAVAHKRNN
;
A
#
# COMPACT_ATOMS: atom_id res chain seq x y z
N MET A 1 -25.46 -2.26 -7.94
CA MET A 1 -25.76 -2.74 -6.56
C MET A 1 -25.65 -1.59 -5.58
N VAL A 2 -26.59 -1.48 -4.64
CA VAL A 2 -26.64 -0.44 -3.60
C VAL A 2 -25.71 -0.78 -2.41
N CYS A 3 -25.40 0.22 -1.59
CA CYS A 3 -24.66 0.02 -0.34
C CYS A 3 -25.54 -0.72 0.69
N LYS A 4 -25.03 -1.84 1.22
CA LYS A 4 -25.66 -2.66 2.28
C LYS A 4 -25.15 -2.34 3.70
N GLY A 5 -24.33 -1.31 3.88
CA GLY A 5 -23.78 -0.91 5.19
C GLY A 5 -22.65 -1.79 5.78
N ILE A 6 -22.50 -3.05 5.37
CA ILE A 6 -21.50 -3.96 5.98
C ILE A 6 -20.04 -3.52 5.85
N CYS A 7 -19.73 -2.65 4.89
CA CYS A 7 -18.37 -2.11 4.69
C CYS A 7 -17.90 -1.22 5.85
N VAL A 8 -18.79 -0.74 6.72
CA VAL A 8 -18.44 0.07 7.90
C VAL A 8 -17.51 -0.68 8.85
N ARG A 9 -17.63 -2.02 8.95
CA ARG A 9 -16.75 -2.88 9.76
C ARG A 9 -15.29 -2.85 9.30
N HIS A 10 -15.07 -2.52 8.03
CA HIS A 10 -13.73 -2.44 7.42
C HIS A 10 -13.27 -0.99 7.23
N LYS A 11 -13.98 -0.01 7.81
CA LYS A 11 -13.69 1.42 7.64
C LYS A 11 -12.26 1.72 8.08
N ALA A 12 -11.51 2.35 7.20
CA ALA A 12 -10.14 2.73 7.47
C ALA A 12 -10.04 4.07 8.20
N ILE A 13 -9.15 4.11 9.19
CA ILE A 13 -8.85 5.31 9.98
C ILE A 13 -8.14 6.35 9.11
N LYS A 14 -8.41 7.65 9.33
CA LYS A 14 -7.68 8.72 8.62
C LYS A 14 -6.24 8.78 9.13
N PRO A 15 -5.22 8.58 8.27
CA PRO A 15 -3.85 8.84 8.66
C PRO A 15 -3.63 10.35 8.88
N VAL A 16 -2.78 10.70 9.85
CA VAL A 16 -2.53 12.09 10.26
C VAL A 16 -1.63 12.82 9.24
N ALA A 17 -0.58 12.16 8.73
CA ALA A 17 0.44 12.80 7.89
C ALA A 17 0.61 12.18 6.50
N THR A 18 0.13 10.95 6.27
CA THR A 18 0.38 10.20 5.02
C THR A 18 -0.84 10.16 4.12
N GLY A 19 -0.63 9.94 2.82
CA GLY A 19 -1.72 9.77 1.87
C GLY A 19 -2.45 8.44 2.09
N ARG A 20 -3.78 8.43 2.11
CA ARG A 20 -4.56 7.18 2.28
C ARG A 20 -4.16 6.07 1.30
N TYR A 21 -3.90 6.42 0.05
CA TYR A 21 -3.51 5.45 -1.00
C TYR A 21 -2.05 4.97 -0.89
N SER A 22 -1.16 5.71 -0.21
CA SER A 22 0.22 5.24 -0.01
C SER A 22 0.25 4.11 1.00
N ILE A 23 -0.54 4.21 2.07
CA ILE A 23 -0.69 3.15 3.08
C ILE A 23 -1.67 2.03 2.68
N GLY A 24 -2.03 1.95 1.40
CA GLY A 24 -2.88 0.87 0.87
C GLY A 24 -4.37 0.96 1.17
N GLN A 25 -4.88 2.03 1.78
CA GLN A 25 -6.33 2.20 1.95
C GLN A 25 -7.01 2.39 0.61
N LYS A 26 -8.15 1.72 0.43
CA LYS A 26 -8.90 1.73 -0.83
C LYS A 26 -10.24 2.46 -0.64
N ARG A 27 -10.71 3.22 -1.63
CA ARG A 27 -12.02 3.91 -1.55
C ARG A 27 -13.06 3.20 -2.41
N CYS A 28 -14.18 2.84 -1.80
CA CYS A 28 -15.37 2.45 -2.57
C CYS A 28 -16.06 3.72 -3.13
N GLN A 29 -16.47 3.72 -4.41
CA GLN A 29 -17.21 4.85 -4.97
C GLN A 29 -18.69 4.84 -4.60
N MET A 30 -19.30 3.66 -4.50
CA MET A 30 -20.71 3.55 -4.15
C MET A 30 -20.95 3.78 -2.66
N CYS A 31 -20.13 3.18 -1.79
CA CYS A 31 -20.26 3.35 -0.34
C CYS A 31 -19.55 4.59 0.19
N GLU A 32 -18.81 5.30 -0.66
CA GLU A 32 -18.06 6.52 -0.37
C GLU A 32 -16.97 6.48 0.72
N ILE A 33 -16.79 5.35 1.40
CA ILE A 33 -15.82 5.17 2.48
C ILE A 33 -14.47 4.62 2.03
N PHE A 34 -13.46 4.87 2.87
CA PHE A 34 -12.16 4.21 2.79
C PHE A 34 -12.16 2.93 3.61
N LEU A 35 -11.51 1.90 3.08
CA LEU A 35 -11.51 0.53 3.59
C LEU A 35 -10.09 0.02 3.71
N LYS A 36 -9.81 -0.73 4.78
CA LYS A 36 -8.65 -1.62 4.87
C LYS A 36 -9.16 -3.00 4.47
N TRP A 37 -8.91 -3.37 3.22
CA TRP A 37 -9.45 -4.59 2.61
C TRP A 37 -8.48 -5.13 1.57
N ASP A 38 -8.20 -6.43 1.60
CA ASP A 38 -7.22 -7.05 0.72
C ASP A 38 -7.76 -7.27 -0.70
N GLY A 39 -9.07 -7.53 -0.82
CA GLY A 39 -9.74 -7.72 -2.11
C GLY A 39 -9.79 -6.48 -3.01
N LEU A 40 -10.10 -6.73 -4.29
CA LEU A 40 -10.27 -5.68 -5.32
C LEU A 40 -11.69 -5.09 -5.35
N TRP A 41 -12.65 -5.79 -4.77
CA TRP A 41 -14.07 -5.45 -4.80
C TRP A 41 -14.56 -5.13 -3.40
N CYS A 42 -15.49 -4.18 -3.29
CA CYS A 42 -16.08 -3.80 -2.03
C CYS A 42 -16.91 -4.97 -1.48
N PRO A 43 -16.70 -5.43 -0.23
CA PRO A 43 -17.47 -6.55 0.33
C PRO A 43 -18.95 -6.20 0.47
N CYS A 44 -19.31 -4.92 0.45
CA CYS A 44 -20.67 -4.44 0.67
C CYS A 44 -21.51 -4.32 -0.61
N CYS A 45 -21.05 -3.49 -1.55
CA CYS A 45 -21.81 -3.20 -2.78
C CYS A 45 -21.23 -3.92 -4.02
N GLY A 46 -20.16 -4.70 -3.87
CA GLY A 46 -19.48 -5.34 -5.01
C GLY A 46 -18.77 -4.39 -5.97
N TYR A 47 -18.78 -3.06 -5.77
CA TYR A 47 -18.09 -2.11 -6.64
C TYR A 47 -16.57 -2.20 -6.53
N ARG A 48 -15.85 -2.04 -7.65
CA ARG A 48 -14.39 -2.10 -7.68
C ARG A 48 -13.76 -1.00 -6.83
N LEU A 49 -12.91 -1.40 -5.91
CA LEU A 49 -12.24 -0.48 -4.99
C LEU A 49 -11.16 0.32 -5.73
N ARG A 50 -11.16 1.63 -5.49
CA ARG A 50 -10.17 2.51 -6.07
C ARG A 50 -8.90 2.53 -5.23
N THR A 51 -7.77 2.29 -5.87
CA THR A 51 -6.42 2.25 -5.27
C THR A 51 -5.57 3.48 -5.62
N ARG A 52 -6.10 4.39 -6.46
CA ARG A 52 -5.40 5.60 -6.92
C ARG A 52 -6.27 6.86 -6.73
N PRO A 53 -5.68 8.03 -6.43
CA PRO A 53 -6.37 9.31 -6.50
C PRO A 53 -6.91 9.56 -7.91
N ARG A 54 -8.00 10.33 -8.01
CA ARG A 54 -8.54 10.80 -9.29
C ARG A 54 -7.66 11.90 -9.90
N ASN A 55 -7.26 12.85 -9.07
CA ASN A 55 -6.52 14.02 -9.51
C ASN A 55 -5.08 13.64 -9.88
N LEU A 56 -4.66 14.08 -11.07
CA LEU A 56 -3.37 13.75 -11.68
C LEU A 56 -2.18 14.16 -10.81
N LYS A 57 -2.23 15.35 -10.18
CA LYS A 57 -1.19 15.84 -9.26
C LYS A 57 -0.93 14.85 -8.12
N TYR A 58 -2.00 14.37 -7.48
CA TYR A 58 -1.89 13.42 -6.38
C TYR A 58 -1.53 12.00 -6.86
N ARG A 59 -1.95 11.62 -8.06
CA ARG A 59 -1.55 10.34 -8.70
C ARG A 59 -0.05 10.33 -9.01
N ALA A 60 0.52 11.43 -9.48
CA ALA A 60 1.96 11.59 -9.70
C ALA A 60 2.73 11.51 -8.38
N LYS A 61 2.28 12.25 -7.34
CA LYS A 61 2.88 12.19 -5.99
C LYS A 61 2.91 10.76 -5.44
N LEU A 62 1.79 10.03 -5.52
CA LEU A 62 1.72 8.63 -5.10
C LEU A 62 2.73 7.74 -5.83
N MET A 63 2.89 7.94 -7.14
CA MET A 63 3.83 7.16 -7.95
C MET A 63 5.29 7.45 -7.60
N ALA A 64 5.63 8.71 -7.36
CA ALA A 64 6.96 9.08 -6.88
C ALA A 64 7.27 8.42 -5.52
N THR A 65 6.34 8.49 -4.56
CA THR A 65 6.51 7.82 -3.25
C THR A 65 6.72 6.31 -3.41
N LYS A 66 5.92 5.64 -4.25
CA LYS A 66 6.06 4.19 -4.49
C LYS A 66 7.40 3.83 -5.15
N LYS A 67 7.91 4.66 -6.06
CA LYS A 67 9.25 4.45 -6.67
C LYS A 67 10.35 4.54 -5.61
N ILE A 68 10.28 5.54 -4.73
CA ILE A 68 11.24 5.70 -3.62
C ILE A 68 11.16 4.50 -2.67
N GLU A 69 9.97 4.07 -2.26
CA GLU A 69 9.79 2.89 -1.40
C GLU A 69 10.37 1.62 -2.04
N LYS A 70 10.12 1.40 -3.34
CA LYS A 70 10.67 0.27 -4.08
C LYS A 70 12.21 0.32 -4.15
N ALA A 71 12.80 1.48 -4.40
CA ALA A 71 14.25 1.67 -4.43
C ALA A 71 14.91 1.47 -3.05
N LYS A 72 14.23 1.87 -1.97
CA LYS A 72 14.68 1.61 -0.61
C LYS A 72 14.64 0.12 -0.28
N LEU A 73 13.56 -0.56 -0.65
CA LEU A 73 13.48 -2.01 -0.49
C LEU A 73 14.58 -2.73 -1.27
N SER A 74 14.95 -2.20 -2.46
CA SER A 74 16.00 -2.83 -3.24
C SER A 74 17.38 -2.70 -2.63
N ALA A 75 17.70 -1.50 -2.12
CA ALA A 75 18.97 -1.27 -1.42
C ALA A 75 19.17 -2.16 -0.18
N VAL A 76 18.08 -2.62 0.47
CA VAL A 76 18.15 -3.50 1.65
C VAL A 76 18.45 -4.96 1.29
N TYR A 77 17.98 -5.47 0.14
CA TYR A 77 18.29 -6.85 -0.25
C TYR A 77 19.71 -7.00 -0.83
N GLU A 78 20.35 -5.88 -1.22
CA GLU A 78 21.68 -5.87 -1.84
C GLU A 78 22.84 -5.83 -0.82
N SER A 79 22.57 -5.82 0.49
CA SER A 79 23.63 -5.87 1.51
C SER A 79 24.27 -7.28 1.61
N PRO A 80 25.60 -7.44 1.48
CA PRO A 80 26.27 -8.72 1.59
C PRO A 80 26.20 -9.24 3.03
N SER A 81 25.96 -10.54 3.18
CA SER A 81 25.98 -11.25 4.46
C SER A 81 27.34 -11.12 5.16
N ILE A 82 27.29 -10.74 6.43
CA ILE A 82 28.38 -10.93 7.40
C ILE A 82 28.58 -12.44 7.58
N HIS A 83 29.59 -13.01 6.93
CA HIS A 83 30.32 -14.20 7.40
C HIS A 83 31.77 -14.10 6.87
N ALA A 84 32.58 -13.33 7.60
CA ALA A 84 34.02 -13.39 7.49
C ALA A 84 34.55 -14.13 8.73
N VAL A 85 35.10 -15.33 8.57
CA VAL A 85 36.32 -15.72 9.30
C VAL A 85 37.14 -16.67 8.43
N ALA A 86 38.14 -16.12 7.75
CA ALA A 86 39.23 -16.87 7.18
C ALA A 86 40.16 -17.30 8.33
N HIS A 87 40.23 -18.60 8.64
CA HIS A 87 41.41 -19.14 9.32
C HIS A 87 42.37 -19.67 8.26
N LYS A 88 43.40 -18.85 7.98
CA LYS A 88 44.65 -19.26 7.33
C LYS A 88 45.23 -20.47 8.07
N ARG A 89 45.54 -21.55 7.36
CA ARG A 89 46.71 -22.40 7.63
C ARG A 89 47.30 -22.89 6.32
N ASN A 90 48.47 -22.34 5.98
CA ASN A 90 49.44 -22.93 5.06
C ASN A 90 49.83 -24.32 5.56
N ASN A 91 49.85 -25.32 4.67
CA ASN A 91 51.01 -26.18 4.42
C ASN A 91 50.74 -26.97 3.14
#